data_AF-A0A0M3J2X3-F1
#
_entry.id   AF-A0A0M3J2X3-F1
#
_cell.length_a   1.000
_cell.length_b   1.000
_cell.length_c   1.000
_cell.angle_alpha   90.00
_cell.angle_beta   90.00
_cell.angle_gamma   90.00
#
_symmetry.space_group_name_H-M   'P 1'
#
loop_
_entity.id
_entity.type
_entity.pdbx_description
1 polymer ?
#
loop_
_entity_poly.entity_id
_entity_poly.type
_entity_poly.pdbx_seq_one_letter_code
_entity_poly.pdbx_strand_id
1 'polypeptide(L)'
;MIKPWSFEVTDKNYLSTLSGTSLSSIYFDMFKVGLDASDKEKVLLDLINSHKQLSASAHGNVAGAETSDGHRAQVKKFGDKGGIALVNGHKAQLKTKETDDGRHAYLKADNEYELDAVAKGSLKDAKNSEFEATNERF
;
A
#
# COMPACT_ATOMS: atom_id res chain seq x y z
N MET A 1 -20.20 -10.48 -19.47
CA MET A 1 -20.31 -11.77 -18.75
C MET A 1 -18.94 -12.08 -18.16
N ILE A 2 -18.76 -11.85 -16.86
CA ILE A 2 -17.50 -12.12 -16.14
C ILE A 2 -17.38 -13.64 -16.03
N LYS A 3 -16.31 -14.23 -16.58
CA LYS A 3 -16.05 -15.66 -16.41
C LYS A 3 -15.38 -15.85 -15.04
N PRO A 4 -15.88 -16.75 -14.17
CA PRO A 4 -15.20 -17.07 -12.92
C PRO A 4 -13.91 -17.82 -13.24
N TRP A 5 -12.78 -17.33 -12.75
CA TRP A 5 -11.46 -17.96 -12.93
C TRP A 5 -10.94 -18.31 -11.55
N SER A 6 -10.57 -19.57 -11.34
CA SER A 6 -9.88 -20.03 -10.13
C SER A 6 -8.38 -20.02 -10.39
N PHE A 7 -7.60 -19.29 -9.58
CA PHE A 7 -6.15 -19.42 -9.54
C PHE A 7 -5.69 -19.68 -8.11
N GLU A 8 -4.67 -20.52 -7.97
CA GLU A 8 -4.04 -20.86 -6.71
C GLU A 8 -2.88 -19.90 -6.45
N VAL A 9 -2.95 -19.11 -5.37
CA VAL A 9 -1.82 -18.29 -4.93
C VAL A 9 -1.08 -19.05 -3.84
N THR A 10 0.09 -19.58 -4.18
CA THR A 10 0.97 -20.26 -3.21
C THR A 10 1.89 -19.24 -2.58
N ASP A 11 1.65 -18.86 -1.32
CA ASP A 11 2.62 -18.07 -0.56
C ASP A 11 3.75 -19.01 -0.09
N LYS A 12 4.92 -18.95 -0.76
CA LYS A 12 6.06 -19.83 -0.46
C LYS A 12 7.05 -19.12 0.44
N ASN A 13 6.85 -19.21 1.75
CA ASN A 13 7.92 -18.92 2.71
C ASN A 13 7.85 -19.88 3.89
N TYR A 14 8.57 -21.00 3.84
CA TYR A 14 9.17 -21.63 5.02
C TYR A 14 10.40 -22.48 4.62
N LEU A 15 11.57 -22.11 5.14
CA LEU A 15 12.75 -22.97 5.21
C LEU A 15 12.52 -24.05 6.27
N SER A 16 12.76 -25.31 5.94
CA SER A 16 12.77 -26.40 6.92
C SER A 16 14.19 -26.95 7.10
N THR A 17 14.65 -26.99 8.36
CA THR A 17 15.68 -27.92 8.82
C THR A 17 14.97 -29.13 9.44
N LEU A 18 15.30 -30.31 8.93
CA LEU A 18 14.69 -31.61 9.24
C LEU A 18 15.15 -32.16 10.60
N SER A 19 14.21 -32.51 11.47
CA SER A 19 14.28 -33.77 12.24
C SER A 19 12.92 -34.14 12.84
N GLY A 20 12.37 -35.28 12.42
CA GLY A 20 11.45 -36.10 13.22
C GLY A 20 9.97 -35.69 13.26
N THR A 21 9.15 -36.37 12.46
CA THR A 21 7.75 -36.75 12.76
C THR A 21 6.78 -35.68 13.26
N SER A 22 6.06 -35.02 12.34
CA SER A 22 4.58 -35.04 12.28
C SER A 22 4.13 -34.46 10.93
N LEU A 23 3.16 -35.10 10.27
CA LEU A 23 2.51 -34.54 9.08
C LEU A 23 1.57 -33.43 9.55
N SER A 24 2.01 -32.18 9.49
CA SER A 24 1.09 -31.05 9.57
C SER A 24 0.29 -31.00 8.26
N SER A 25 -1.03 -31.13 8.35
CA SER A 25 -1.90 -30.81 7.20
C SER A 25 -1.80 -29.31 6.97
N ILE A 26 -1.16 -28.92 5.87
CA ILE A 26 -1.12 -27.52 5.43
C ILE A 26 -2.55 -27.16 5.01
N TYR A 27 -3.22 -26.34 5.80
CA TYR A 27 -4.52 -25.78 5.46
C TYR A 27 -4.31 -24.66 4.45
N PHE A 28 -4.84 -24.83 3.24
CA PHE A 28 -4.85 -23.79 2.23
C PHE A 28 -6.24 -23.14 2.21
N ASP A 29 -6.29 -21.84 2.47
CA ASP A 29 -7.51 -21.08 2.22
C ASP A 29 -7.66 -20.85 0.71
N MET A 30 -8.65 -21.50 0.11
CA MET A 30 -8.96 -21.36 -1.31
C MET A 30 -9.90 -20.17 -1.52
N PHE A 31 -9.36 -19.09 -2.11
CA PHE A 31 -10.16 -17.92 -2.49
C PHE A 31 -10.78 -18.12 -3.87
N LYS A 32 -12.11 -18.09 -3.98
CA LYS A 32 -12.77 -17.89 -5.28
C LYS A 32 -12.73 -16.42 -5.62
N VAL A 33 -12.36 -16.12 -6.85
CA VAL A 33 -12.18 -14.76 -7.33
C VAL A 33 -12.82 -14.56 -8.71
N GLY A 34 -13.29 -13.34 -8.96
CA GLY A 34 -13.69 -12.87 -10.28
C GLY A 34 -12.69 -11.82 -10.75
N LEU A 35 -12.16 -11.95 -11.96
CA LEU A 35 -11.29 -10.94 -12.56
C LEU A 35 -12.03 -10.26 -13.71
N ASP A 36 -12.18 -8.95 -13.65
CA ASP A 36 -12.69 -8.13 -14.74
C ASP A 36 -11.61 -7.11 -15.16
N ALA A 37 -11.04 -7.36 -16.34
CA ALA A 37 -10.08 -6.50 -17.01
C ALA A 37 -10.60 -6.03 -18.38
N SER A 38 -11.93 -5.91 -18.52
CA SER A 38 -12.56 -5.42 -19.75
C SER A 38 -12.37 -3.92 -19.98
N ASP A 39 -12.13 -3.16 -18.89
CA ASP A 39 -11.74 -1.75 -18.94
C ASP A 39 -10.21 -1.63 -19.09
N LYS A 40 -9.77 -0.96 -20.15
CA LYS A 40 -8.35 -0.71 -20.42
C LYS A 40 -7.67 0.18 -19.38
N GLU A 41 -8.44 0.94 -18.60
CA GLU A 41 -7.93 1.87 -17.60
C GLU A 41 -7.85 1.24 -16.20
N LYS A 42 -8.56 0.12 -15.97
CA LYS A 42 -8.79 -0.41 -14.62
C LYS A 42 -9.05 -1.91 -14.62
N VAL A 43 -8.45 -2.61 -13.66
CA VAL A 43 -8.74 -4.01 -13.33
C VAL A 43 -9.53 -4.07 -12.03
N LEU A 44 -10.55 -4.93 -12.01
CA LEU A 44 -11.35 -5.29 -10.85
C LEU A 44 -11.07 -6.75 -10.46
N LEU A 45 -10.90 -7.00 -9.17
CA LEU A 45 -10.82 -8.34 -8.60
C LEU A 45 -11.87 -8.47 -7.50
N ASP A 46 -12.87 -9.29 -7.73
CA ASP A 46 -13.89 -9.63 -6.75
C ASP A 46 -13.45 -10.86 -5.96
N LEU A 47 -13.30 -10.74 -4.65
CA LEU A 47 -13.08 -11.85 -3.73
C LEU A 47 -14.45 -12.44 -3.37
N ILE A 48 -14.88 -13.44 -4.14
CA ILE A 48 -16.25 -13.98 -4.09
C ILE A 48 -16.59 -14.52 -2.70
N ASN A 49 -15.65 -15.20 -2.03
CA ASN A 49 -15.90 -15.79 -0.71
C ASN A 49 -16.07 -14.74 0.39
N SER A 50 -15.52 -13.55 0.23
CA SER A 50 -15.57 -12.48 1.23
C SER A 50 -16.47 -11.32 0.82
N HIS A 51 -17.07 -11.38 -0.36
CA HIS A 51 -17.88 -10.30 -0.94
C HIS A 51 -17.16 -8.95 -0.95
N LYS A 52 -15.83 -8.95 -1.19
CA LYS A 52 -15.01 -7.74 -1.26
C LYS A 52 -14.53 -7.48 -2.66
N GLN A 53 -14.45 -6.21 -3.04
CA GLN A 53 -13.84 -5.81 -4.31
C GLN A 53 -12.49 -5.12 -4.10
N LEU A 54 -11.51 -5.51 -4.92
CA LEU A 54 -10.25 -4.81 -5.13
C LEU A 54 -10.24 -4.17 -6.52
N SER A 55 -9.52 -3.06 -6.64
CA SER A 55 -9.35 -2.37 -7.90
C SER A 55 -7.94 -1.80 -8.04
N ALA A 56 -7.40 -1.84 -9.24
CA ALA A 56 -6.14 -1.19 -9.58
C ALA A 56 -6.26 -0.54 -10.95
N SER A 57 -5.67 0.65 -11.13
CA SER A 57 -5.52 1.26 -12.44
C SER A 57 -4.53 0.47 -13.28
N ALA A 58 -4.79 0.31 -14.57
CA ALA A 58 -3.85 -0.31 -15.51
C ALA A 58 -2.52 0.46 -15.61
N HIS A 59 -2.57 1.79 -15.42
CA HIS A 59 -1.39 2.67 -15.39
C HIS A 59 -0.61 2.61 -14.05
N GLY A 60 -1.06 1.77 -13.11
CA GLY A 60 -0.38 1.48 -11.86
C GLY A 60 -0.28 2.64 -10.87
N ASN A 61 -1.09 3.70 -11.01
CA ASN A 61 -1.03 4.88 -10.14
C ASN A 61 -2.12 4.93 -9.06
N VAL A 62 -3.19 4.16 -9.20
CA VAL A 62 -4.30 4.10 -8.23
C VAL A 62 -4.58 2.65 -7.87
N ALA A 63 -4.78 2.38 -6.59
CA ALA A 63 -5.35 1.12 -6.10
C ALA A 63 -6.42 1.42 -5.06
N GLY A 64 -7.41 0.54 -4.93
CA GLY A 64 -8.44 0.69 -3.90
C GLY A 64 -9.09 -0.63 -3.55
N ALA A 65 -9.63 -0.69 -2.35
CA ALA A 65 -10.24 -1.87 -1.77
C ALA A 65 -11.41 -1.47 -0.87
N GLU A 66 -12.33 -2.39 -0.64
CA GLU A 66 -13.33 -2.27 0.42
C GLU A 66 -12.75 -2.69 1.77
N THR A 67 -12.99 -1.88 2.80
CA THR A 67 -12.66 -2.22 4.19
C THR A 67 -13.65 -3.25 4.72
N SER A 68 -13.35 -3.87 5.87
CA SER A 68 -14.30 -4.75 6.57
C SER A 68 -15.63 -4.09 6.87
N ASP A 69 -15.60 -2.76 7.05
CA ASP A 69 -16.73 -1.97 7.53
C ASP A 69 -17.53 -1.36 6.35
N GLY A 70 -17.24 -1.79 5.12
CA GLY A 70 -17.95 -1.36 3.90
C GLY A 70 -17.50 0.00 3.34
N HIS A 71 -16.44 0.60 3.89
CA HIS A 71 -15.87 1.84 3.33
C HIS A 71 -14.91 1.54 2.19
N ARG A 72 -14.74 2.52 1.30
CA ARG A 72 -13.73 2.45 0.25
C ARG A 72 -12.41 3.05 0.74
N ALA A 73 -11.36 2.24 0.74
CA ALA A 73 -9.98 2.68 0.86
C ALA A 73 -9.38 2.86 -0.54
N GLN A 74 -8.64 3.94 -0.76
CA GLN A 74 -7.95 4.21 -2.01
C GLN A 74 -6.58 4.82 -1.75
N VAL A 75 -5.58 4.37 -2.51
CA VAL A 75 -4.26 4.98 -2.59
C VAL A 75 -4.01 5.46 -4.01
N LYS A 76 -3.37 6.62 -4.14
CA LYS A 76 -2.92 7.19 -5.41
C LYS A 76 -1.48 7.65 -5.28
N LYS A 77 -0.60 7.12 -6.11
CA LYS A 77 0.81 7.55 -6.17
C LYS A 77 0.99 8.76 -7.10
N PHE A 78 1.98 9.59 -6.80
CA PHE A 78 2.42 10.73 -7.59
C PHE A 78 3.85 10.52 -8.06
N GLY A 79 4.02 9.67 -9.07
CA GLY A 79 5.35 9.20 -9.49
C GLY A 79 6.11 8.61 -8.29
N ASP A 80 7.38 9.00 -8.15
CA ASP A 80 8.24 8.56 -7.03
C ASP A 80 8.24 9.55 -5.85
N LYS A 81 7.48 10.64 -5.96
CA LYS A 81 7.54 11.77 -5.02
C LYS A 81 6.42 11.78 -3.98
N GLY A 82 5.72 10.66 -3.82
CA GLY A 82 4.71 10.47 -2.78
C GLY A 82 3.34 10.05 -3.30
N GLY A 83 2.28 10.42 -2.59
CA GLY A 83 0.92 9.98 -2.90
C GLY A 83 -0.12 10.43 -1.87
N ILE A 84 -1.37 9.99 -2.09
CA ILE A 84 -2.51 10.21 -1.21
C ILE A 84 -3.13 8.86 -0.86
N ALA A 85 -3.47 8.70 0.41
CA ALA A 85 -4.35 7.64 0.90
C ALA A 85 -5.66 8.27 1.39
N LEU A 86 -6.79 7.64 1.08
CA LEU A 86 -8.13 8.02 1.51
C LEU A 86 -8.83 6.78 2.05
N VAL A 87 -9.42 6.87 3.25
CA VAL A 87 -10.28 5.84 3.80
C VAL A 87 -11.33 6.49 4.71
N ASN A 88 -12.60 6.16 4.50
CA ASN A 88 -13.70 6.64 5.35
C ASN A 88 -13.68 8.17 5.59
N GLY A 89 -13.45 8.96 4.55
CA GLY A 89 -13.36 10.43 4.65
C GLY A 89 -12.03 10.97 5.19
N HIS A 90 -11.21 10.14 5.84
CA HIS A 90 -9.87 10.50 6.28
C HIS A 90 -8.87 10.45 5.12
N LYS A 91 -8.03 11.46 5.02
CA LYS A 91 -7.05 11.66 3.95
C LYS A 91 -5.67 11.90 4.53
N ALA A 92 -4.71 11.07 4.12
CA ALA A 92 -3.29 11.31 4.35
C ALA A 92 -2.57 11.57 3.02
N GLN A 93 -1.65 12.53 3.00
CA GLN A 93 -0.83 12.87 1.85
C GLN A 93 0.64 12.87 2.27
N LEU A 94 1.47 12.19 1.49
CA LEU A 94 2.92 12.24 1.58
C LEU A 94 3.47 12.90 0.32
N LYS A 95 4.42 13.82 0.48
CA LYS A 95 5.19 14.39 -0.63
C LYS A 95 6.65 14.49 -0.25
N THR A 96 7.53 13.97 -1.12
CA THR A 96 8.98 14.13 -0.95
C THR A 96 9.53 15.18 -1.90
N LYS A 97 10.54 15.91 -1.45
CA LYS A 97 11.21 16.95 -2.25
C LYS A 97 12.69 17.00 -1.85
N GLU A 98 13.57 17.11 -2.84
CA GLU A 98 14.98 17.44 -2.60
C GLU A 98 15.17 18.95 -2.81
N THR A 99 15.87 19.60 -1.90
CA THR A 99 16.26 21.01 -1.91
C THR A 99 17.75 21.11 -1.56
N ASP A 100 18.31 22.32 -1.65
CA ASP A 100 19.70 22.58 -1.24
C ASP A 100 19.90 22.34 0.27
N ASP A 101 18.84 22.54 1.06
CA ASP A 101 18.85 22.36 2.52
C ASP A 101 18.70 20.89 2.96
N GLY A 102 18.27 20.00 2.07
CA GLY A 102 18.16 18.56 2.35
C GLY A 102 17.02 17.84 1.64
N ARG A 103 16.72 16.62 2.11
CA ARG A 103 15.59 15.81 1.63
C ARG A 103 14.41 15.99 2.58
N HIS A 104 13.33 16.57 2.07
CA HIS A 104 12.09 16.80 2.79
C HIS A 104 11.08 15.68 2.54
N ALA A 105 10.35 15.32 3.59
CA ALA A 105 9.16 14.48 3.57
C ALA A 105 8.02 15.23 4.27
N TYR A 106 7.14 15.80 3.44
CA TYR A 106 5.95 16.50 3.89
C TYR A 106 4.80 15.52 4.08
N LEU A 107 4.25 15.49 5.29
CA LEU A 107 3.12 14.67 5.68
C LEU A 107 1.96 15.59 6.07
N LYS A 108 0.81 15.41 5.41
CA LYS A 108 -0.43 16.14 5.71
C LYS A 108 -1.57 15.16 5.94
N ALA A 109 -2.28 15.28 7.05
CA ALA A 109 -3.45 14.46 7.35
C ALA A 109 -4.66 15.33 7.70
N ASP A 110 -5.80 15.02 7.08
CA ASP A 110 -7.13 15.62 7.31
C ASP A 110 -7.19 17.16 7.23
N ASN A 111 -6.16 17.78 6.65
CA ASN A 111 -5.92 19.22 6.67
C ASN A 111 -5.73 19.84 8.06
N GLU A 112 -5.56 19.01 9.10
CA GLU A 112 -5.36 19.45 10.48
C GLU A 112 -3.94 19.20 10.98
N TYR A 113 -3.26 18.22 10.40
CA TYR A 113 -1.94 17.79 10.83
C TYR A 113 -0.95 17.97 9.70
N GLU A 114 0.11 18.72 9.96
CA GLU A 114 1.22 18.93 9.04
C GLU A 114 2.55 18.63 9.74
N LEU A 115 3.43 17.91 9.05
CA LEU A 115 4.77 17.57 9.51
C LEU A 115 5.73 17.69 8.32
N ASP A 116 6.80 18.45 8.49
CA ASP A 116 7.93 18.46 7.58
C ASP A 116 9.13 17.80 8.27
N ALA A 117 9.53 16.65 7.74
CA ALA A 117 10.74 15.95 8.17
C ALA A 117 11.86 16.18 7.15
N VAL A 118 12.99 16.69 7.61
CA VAL A 118 14.14 17.04 6.78
C VAL A 118 15.33 16.19 7.18
N ALA A 119 15.97 15.56 6.18
CA ALA A 119 17.27 14.93 6.35
C ALA A 119 18.33 15.76 5.60
N LYS A 120 19.30 16.29 6.35
CA LYS A 120 20.39 17.13 5.85
C LYS A 120 21.70 16.35 5.82
N GLY A 121 22.61 16.72 4.92
CA GLY A 121 23.94 16.13 4.81
C GLY A 121 23.99 14.75 4.14
N SER A 122 25.03 13.96 4.44
CA SER A 122 25.28 12.67 3.77
C SER A 122 24.48 11.55 4.45
N LEU A 123 23.35 11.14 3.85
CA LEU A 123 22.55 9.98 4.30
C LEU A 123 23.30 8.63 4.31
N LYS A 124 24.54 8.60 3.81
CA LYS A 124 25.42 7.43 3.87
C LYS A 124 26.26 7.39 5.15
N ASP A 125 26.51 8.55 5.77
CA ASP A 125 27.35 8.71 6.95
C ASP A 125 26.58 9.42 8.07
N ALA A 126 26.20 8.65 9.10
CA ALA A 126 25.42 9.18 10.22
C ALA A 126 26.09 10.35 10.95
N LYS A 127 27.43 10.44 10.94
CA LYS A 127 28.18 11.54 11.57
C LYS A 127 28.00 12.89 10.90
N ASN A 128 27.63 12.89 9.62
CA ASN A 128 27.40 14.08 8.79
C ASN A 128 25.92 14.17 8.37
N SER A 129 25.03 13.51 9.12
CA SER A 129 23.58 13.55 8.90
C SER A 129 22.92 14.31 10.04
N GLU A 130 21.99 15.19 9.70
CA GLU A 130 21.12 15.86 10.65
C GLU A 130 19.67 15.60 10.26
N PHE A 131 18.81 15.38 11.26
CA PHE A 131 17.39 15.14 11.06
C PHE A 131 16.59 16.16 11.85
N GLU A 132 15.69 16.84 11.17
CA GLU A 132 14.80 17.83 11.75
C GLU A 132 13.35 17.44 11.46
N ALA A 133 12.46 17.68 12.40
CA ALA A 133 11.03 17.46 12.25
C ALA A 133 10.30 18.66 12.80
N THR A 134 9.54 19.35 11.95
CA THR A 134 8.77 20.54 12.32
C THR A 134 7.28 20.27 12.17
N ASN A 135 6.50 20.71 13.14
CA ASN A 135 5.05 20.58 13.15
C ASN A 135 4.48 21.91 13.65
N GLU A 136 3.45 22.46 12.98
CA GLU A 136 2.89 23.76 13.42
C GLU A 136 2.33 23.75 14.85
N ARG A 137 2.09 22.56 15.41
CA ARG A 137 1.46 22.35 16.72
C ARG A 137 2.46 22.25 17.88
N PHE A 138 3.77 22.07 17.63
CA PHE A 138 4.80 21.83 18.65
C PHE A 138 6.10 22.56 18.32
#